data_AF-A0A6I3WY35-F1
#
_entry.id   AF-A0A6I3WY35-F1
#
_cell.length_a   1.000
_cell.length_b   1.000
_cell.length_c   1.000
_cell.angle_alpha   90.00
_cell.angle_beta   90.00
_cell.angle_gamma   90.00
#
_symmetry.space_group_name_H-M   'P 1'
#
loop_
_entity.id
_entity.type
_entity.pdbx_description
1 polymer ?
#
loop_
_entity_poly.entity_id
_entity_poly.type
_entity_poly.pdbx_seq_one_letter_code
_entity_poly.pdbx_strand_id
1 'polypeptide(L)'
;MSRPVHDQQQRPAQDEQRTEGPPRRGPRAAQCADCLCVGGIHSDHYSDRIAAQRTPGTETGPIAWEFDPSALSRALAAGRERLGWSTRDLARRAGISQPYVVALERSREAGNGSAPTPTVDVLARLAQALAMDARDLFAAALRPAGRHTLLVVEDHERSPLDHARAAAPTVGTWVWAGTSRALTTASARGNHSINLRRNANEAYEPAVIAASLRHELQALGSELGGRQVGLVFADTSAVMSTLDDPGTIISFEHSWGHVVSRATASIGAHAACNVCVYELSALRALPDPVGATLDLIRSHDSIWSARHTTVTRAGPGARRILEQLRPSGIAATEWRTTVGRLIDDLAIAA
;
A
#
# COMPACT_ATOMS: atom_id res chain seq x y z
N MET A 1 -45.57 -26.48 39.39
CA MET A 1 -45.21 -25.99 38.03
C MET A 1 -45.69 -24.57 37.93
N SER A 2 -44.78 -23.64 38.19
CA SER A 2 -45.08 -22.22 38.42
C SER A 2 -44.60 -21.39 37.25
N ARG A 3 -45.49 -20.58 36.70
CA ARG A 3 -45.34 -19.17 36.26
C ARG A 3 -46.56 -18.81 35.41
N PRO A 4 -47.16 -17.66 35.64
CA PRO A 4 -47.02 -16.61 34.63
C PRO A 4 -47.07 -15.16 35.16
N VAL A 5 -46.97 -14.24 34.19
CA VAL A 5 -47.42 -12.83 34.17
C VAL A 5 -46.40 -11.82 34.71
N HIS A 6 -45.66 -11.13 33.82
CA HIS A 6 -45.98 -9.84 33.16
C HIS A 6 -46.21 -8.70 34.16
N ASP A 7 -45.26 -7.76 34.20
CA ASP A 7 -45.48 -6.45 34.79
C ASP A 7 -45.15 -5.37 33.75
N GLN A 8 -46.17 -4.55 33.49
CA GLN A 8 -46.22 -3.43 32.58
C GLN A 8 -46.66 -2.26 33.47
N GLN A 9 -45.81 -1.26 33.69
CA GLN A 9 -46.25 -0.02 34.32
C GLN A 9 -45.80 1.19 33.50
N GLN A 10 -46.81 1.98 33.15
CA GLN A 10 -46.76 3.23 32.43
C GLN A 10 -46.86 4.43 33.40
N ARG A 11 -46.41 5.59 32.89
CA ARG A 11 -46.82 6.99 33.19
C ARG A 11 -46.29 7.67 34.46
N PRO A 12 -46.33 9.03 34.57
CA PRO A 12 -46.76 10.06 33.60
C PRO A 12 -45.78 11.25 33.42
N ALA A 13 -46.11 12.12 32.45
CA ALA A 13 -45.62 13.47 32.28
C ALA A 13 -46.36 14.47 33.20
N GLN A 14 -45.67 15.52 33.65
CA GLN A 14 -46.28 16.82 34.02
C GLN A 14 -45.36 17.97 33.59
N ASP A 15 -46.02 19.08 33.35
CA ASP A 15 -45.70 20.20 32.47
C ASP A 15 -45.60 21.50 33.32
N GLU A 16 -45.15 22.57 32.66
CA GLU A 16 -45.20 23.99 33.09
C GLU A 16 -44.13 24.43 34.15
N GLN A 17 -43.48 25.61 34.10
CA GLN A 17 -43.92 26.94 33.70
C GLN A 17 -42.79 27.84 33.17
N ARG A 18 -43.15 28.65 32.17
CA ARG A 18 -42.46 29.83 31.65
C ARG A 18 -42.48 30.99 32.64
N THR A 19 -41.48 31.88 32.57
CA THR A 19 -41.72 33.33 32.68
C THR A 19 -40.89 34.08 31.63
N GLU A 20 -41.60 34.89 30.83
CA GLU A 20 -41.12 35.76 29.76
C GLU A 20 -40.88 37.18 30.28
N GLY A 21 -40.00 37.90 29.57
CA GLY A 21 -40.19 39.32 29.25
C GLY A 21 -38.91 40.17 29.33
N PRO A 22 -38.86 41.35 28.69
CA PRO A 22 -39.39 41.73 27.37
C PRO A 22 -38.35 42.57 26.55
N PRO A 23 -38.70 43.03 25.32
CA PRO A 23 -37.75 43.28 24.23
C PRO A 23 -37.54 44.77 23.88
N ARG A 24 -36.60 45.10 22.98
CA ARG A 24 -36.72 46.27 22.07
C ARG A 24 -35.90 46.15 20.76
N ARG A 25 -36.69 46.30 19.68
CA ARG A 25 -36.52 46.42 18.21
C ARG A 25 -35.21 47.00 17.63
N GLY A 26 -34.84 46.45 16.45
CA GLY A 26 -33.73 46.83 15.54
C GLY A 26 -33.98 48.12 14.72
N PRO A 27 -33.63 48.24 13.40
CA PRO A 27 -32.99 47.29 12.47
C PRO A 27 -31.81 47.89 11.64
N ARG A 28 -31.01 47.06 10.95
CA ARG A 28 -30.66 47.19 9.51
C ARG A 28 -29.64 46.17 9.03
N ALA A 29 -29.82 45.81 7.76
CA ALA A 29 -29.20 44.75 7.00
C ALA A 29 -27.72 44.97 6.65
N ALA A 30 -26.98 43.87 6.53
CA ALA A 30 -25.97 43.66 5.50
C ALA A 30 -25.74 42.14 5.34
N GLN A 31 -25.59 41.75 4.08
CA GLN A 31 -25.33 40.41 3.60
C GLN A 31 -24.06 39.81 4.22
N CYS A 32 -24.07 38.52 4.53
CA CYS A 32 -22.92 37.65 4.31
C CYS A 32 -23.40 36.21 4.22
N ALA A 33 -23.27 35.67 3.02
CA ALA A 33 -23.48 34.27 2.68
C ALA A 33 -22.36 33.39 3.26
N ASP A 34 -22.70 32.11 3.42
CA ASP A 34 -21.83 30.94 3.37
C ASP A 34 -20.62 30.88 4.33
N CYS A 35 -20.80 30.11 5.40
CA CYS A 35 -19.71 29.39 6.07
C CYS A 35 -20.18 27.97 6.40
N LEU A 36 -20.28 27.13 5.37
CA LEU A 36 -20.16 25.68 5.50
C LEU A 36 -18.68 25.33 5.27
N CYS A 37 -17.92 25.14 6.34
CA CYS A 37 -16.59 24.56 6.26
C CYS A 37 -16.71 23.05 6.03
N VAL A 38 -16.82 22.65 4.75
CA VAL A 38 -16.48 21.29 4.30
C VAL A 38 -14.96 21.23 4.20
N GLY A 39 -14.35 20.34 4.99
CA GLY A 39 -12.91 20.09 4.98
C GLY A 39 -12.47 19.52 3.63
N GLY A 40 -11.97 20.39 2.76
CA GLY A 40 -11.26 20.01 1.55
C GLY A 40 -9.93 19.36 1.90
N ILE A 41 -9.79 18.10 1.53
CA ILE A 41 -8.51 17.40 1.47
C ILE A 41 -7.72 18.07 0.35
N HIS A 42 -6.77 18.94 0.69
CA HIS A 42 -5.73 19.38 -0.23
C HIS A 42 -4.78 18.19 -0.47
N SER A 43 -5.13 17.37 -1.45
CA SER A 43 -4.26 16.37 -2.06
C SER A 43 -4.03 16.84 -3.49
N ASP A 44 -3.06 17.71 -3.73
CA ASP A 44 -2.57 17.96 -5.09
C ASP A 44 -1.15 18.54 -5.02
N HIS A 45 -0.27 18.03 -5.90
CA HIS A 45 1.09 18.47 -6.24
C HIS A 45 2.32 17.77 -5.67
N TYR A 46 2.25 16.89 -4.66
CA TYR A 46 3.46 16.17 -4.18
C TYR A 46 3.66 14.78 -4.83
N SER A 47 2.57 14.11 -5.23
CA SER A 47 2.63 12.75 -5.81
C SER A 47 3.11 12.76 -7.28
N ASP A 48 2.78 13.79 -8.04
CA ASP A 48 3.05 13.85 -9.49
C ASP A 48 4.55 13.96 -9.82
N ARG A 49 5.36 14.54 -8.92
CA ARG A 49 6.82 14.67 -9.14
C ARG A 49 7.60 13.41 -8.81
N ILE A 50 7.07 12.50 -7.99
CA ILE A 50 7.72 11.21 -7.69
C ILE A 50 7.38 10.17 -8.76
N ALA A 51 6.19 10.24 -9.38
CA ALA A 51 5.82 9.37 -10.50
C ALA A 51 6.66 9.64 -11.76
N ALA A 52 7.01 10.91 -12.03
CA ALA A 52 7.73 11.32 -13.25
C ALA A 52 9.21 10.89 -13.32
N GLN A 53 9.78 10.25 -12.29
CA GLN A 53 11.19 9.82 -12.27
C GLN A 53 11.38 8.31 -12.15
N ARG A 54 10.31 7.52 -12.15
CA ARG A 54 10.39 6.07 -12.05
C ARG A 54 10.44 5.45 -13.45
N THR A 55 11.64 5.12 -13.91
CA THR A 55 11.80 4.15 -14.99
C THR A 55 11.30 2.79 -14.47
N PRO A 56 10.38 2.08 -15.15
CA PRO A 56 10.00 0.72 -14.80
C PRO A 56 11.25 -0.18 -14.79
N GLY A 57 11.74 -0.49 -13.59
CA GLY A 57 13.06 -1.07 -13.38
C GLY A 57 13.05 -2.60 -13.48
N THR A 58 13.67 -3.13 -14.53
CA THR A 58 14.65 -4.25 -14.50
C THR A 58 14.67 -5.18 -13.27
N GLU A 59 14.51 -6.50 -13.45
CA GLU A 59 14.94 -7.48 -12.43
C GLU A 59 16.47 -7.59 -12.28
N THR A 60 17.24 -7.11 -13.26
CA THR A 60 18.71 -7.12 -13.29
C THR A 60 19.38 -5.77 -13.08
N GLY A 61 18.61 -4.69 -12.93
CA GLY A 61 19.14 -3.36 -12.65
C GLY A 61 19.45 -3.20 -11.17
N PRO A 62 20.11 -2.09 -10.79
CA PRO A 62 20.47 -1.86 -9.40
C PRO A 62 19.20 -1.93 -8.54
N ILE A 63 19.21 -2.83 -7.56
CA ILE A 63 18.16 -2.93 -6.54
C ILE A 63 17.98 -1.52 -5.98
N ALA A 64 16.77 -0.96 -6.12
CA ALA A 64 16.45 0.29 -5.45
C ALA A 64 16.50 0.03 -3.94
N TRP A 65 17.25 0.86 -3.22
CA TRP A 65 17.36 0.78 -1.76
C TRP A 65 16.55 1.90 -1.12
N GLU A 66 15.89 1.60 -0.01
CA GLU A 66 15.19 2.58 0.81
C GLU A 66 15.73 2.59 2.23
N PHE A 67 15.53 3.72 2.91
CA PHE A 67 15.88 3.87 4.32
C PHE A 67 14.96 3.02 5.20
N ASP A 68 15.55 2.19 6.05
CA ASP A 68 14.86 1.42 7.08
C ASP A 68 15.07 2.08 8.46
N PRO A 69 14.13 2.95 8.90
CA PRO A 69 14.23 3.60 10.19
C PRO A 69 14.15 2.62 11.37
N SER A 70 13.49 1.47 11.19
CA SER A 70 13.38 0.44 12.22
C SER A 70 14.69 -0.33 12.37
N ALA A 71 15.38 -0.62 11.26
CA ALA A 71 16.68 -1.27 11.30
C ALA A 71 17.77 -0.33 11.86
N LEU A 72 17.75 0.95 11.48
CA LEU A 72 18.62 1.95 12.11
C LEU A 72 18.37 2.04 13.63
N SER A 73 17.09 2.16 14.04
CA SER A 73 16.72 2.19 15.47
C SER A 73 17.32 1.01 16.25
N ARG A 74 17.19 -0.22 15.72
CA ARG A 74 17.75 -1.42 16.35
C ARG A 74 19.28 -1.39 16.40
N ALA A 75 19.93 -0.95 15.32
CA ALA A 75 21.39 -0.86 15.27
C ALA A 75 21.93 0.14 16.29
N LEU A 76 21.27 1.30 16.44
CA LEU A 76 21.62 2.31 17.45
C LEU A 76 21.44 1.77 18.87
N ALA A 77 20.29 1.17 19.17
CA ALA A 77 20.00 0.61 20.49
C ALA A 77 20.99 -0.50 20.86
N ALA A 78 21.23 -1.45 19.95
CA ALA A 78 22.17 -2.54 20.17
C ALA A 78 23.61 -2.06 20.35
N GLY A 79 24.05 -1.10 19.51
CA GLY A 79 25.39 -0.50 19.63
C GLY A 79 25.58 0.20 20.96
N ARG A 80 24.57 0.96 21.40
CA ARG A 80 24.56 1.67 22.67
C ARG A 80 24.57 0.71 23.86
N GLU A 81 23.74 -0.33 23.83
CA GLU A 81 23.65 -1.35 24.90
C GLU A 81 24.96 -2.13 25.04
N ARG A 82 25.59 -2.49 23.92
CA ARG A 82 26.92 -3.13 23.90
C ARG A 82 28.00 -2.31 24.61
N LEU A 83 27.87 -0.99 24.58
CA LEU A 83 28.81 -0.04 25.21
C LEU A 83 28.38 0.37 26.63
N GLY A 84 27.24 -0.13 27.12
CA GLY A 84 26.69 0.24 28.43
C GLY A 84 26.25 1.71 28.52
N TRP A 85 25.85 2.30 27.39
CA TRP A 85 25.55 3.73 27.30
C TRP A 85 24.06 4.05 27.46
N SER A 86 23.77 5.23 28.01
CA SER A 86 22.43 5.83 27.91
C SER A 86 22.24 6.54 26.57
N THR A 87 21.00 6.84 26.17
CA THR A 87 20.74 7.64 24.96
C THR A 87 21.42 9.01 25.04
N ARG A 88 21.55 9.57 26.26
CA ARG A 88 22.29 10.81 26.52
C ARG A 88 23.79 10.69 26.25
N ASP A 89 24.38 9.54 26.57
CA ASP A 89 25.78 9.26 26.30
C ASP A 89 26.10 9.18 24.81
N LEU A 90 25.23 8.50 24.05
CA LEU A 90 25.33 8.42 22.60
C LEU A 90 25.20 9.81 21.98
N ALA A 91 24.17 10.58 22.37
CA ALA A 91 23.96 11.94 21.90
C ALA A 91 25.18 12.84 22.13
N ARG A 92 25.72 12.83 23.35
CA ARG A 92 26.93 13.60 23.70
C ARG A 92 28.14 13.22 22.85
N ARG A 93 28.36 11.92 22.62
CA ARG A 93 29.52 11.41 21.87
C ARG A 93 29.41 11.62 20.37
N ALA A 94 28.21 11.48 19.82
CA ALA A 94 27.94 11.83 18.43
C ALA A 94 27.85 13.35 18.21
N GLY A 95 27.73 14.14 19.28
CA GLY A 95 27.58 15.60 19.25
C GLY A 95 26.24 16.09 18.68
N ILE A 96 25.20 15.26 18.78
CA ILE A 96 23.84 15.59 18.30
C ILE A 96 22.89 15.69 19.49
N SER A 97 21.72 16.28 19.30
CA SER A 97 20.79 16.51 20.41
C SER A 97 20.19 15.18 20.91
N GLN A 98 20.06 15.04 22.24
CA GLN A 98 19.44 13.86 22.84
C GLN A 98 18.00 13.60 22.32
N PRO A 99 17.12 14.61 22.17
CA PRO A 99 15.78 14.39 21.60
C PRO A 99 15.83 13.79 20.19
N TYR A 100 16.85 14.15 19.39
CA TYR A 100 17.00 13.61 18.04
C TYR A 100 17.43 12.14 18.04
N VAL A 101 18.35 11.74 18.94
CA VAL A 101 18.68 10.31 19.13
C VAL A 101 17.48 9.52 19.61
N VAL A 102 16.70 10.06 20.56
CA VAL A 102 15.46 9.45 21.02
C VAL A 102 14.48 9.27 19.86
N ALA A 103 14.33 10.27 18.99
CA ALA A 103 13.45 10.16 17.82
C ALA A 103 13.92 9.05 16.86
N LEU A 104 15.23 8.94 16.61
CA LEU A 104 15.81 7.87 15.77
C LEU A 104 15.61 6.49 16.40
N GLU A 105 15.85 6.32 17.71
CA GLU A 105 15.66 5.05 18.43
C GLU A 105 14.16 4.68 18.54
N ARG A 106 13.24 5.64 18.64
CA ARG A 106 11.79 5.42 18.77
C ARG A 106 11.01 5.33 17.46
N SER A 107 11.70 5.28 16.33
CA SER A 107 11.11 5.19 14.98
C SER A 107 10.11 4.03 14.77
N ARG A 108 9.98 3.13 15.75
CA ARG A 108 9.05 2.00 15.79
C ARG A 108 7.63 2.37 16.23
N GLU A 109 7.42 3.53 16.87
CA GLU A 109 6.18 3.82 17.63
C GLU A 109 5.32 4.97 17.06
N ALA A 110 5.83 5.74 16.09
CA ALA A 110 5.14 6.93 15.64
C ALA A 110 4.13 6.63 14.51
N GLY A 111 2.97 6.10 14.87
CA GLY A 111 1.82 5.97 13.97
C GLY A 111 1.32 7.28 13.35
N ASN A 112 1.84 8.44 13.80
CA ASN A 112 1.46 9.79 13.34
C ASN A 112 2.65 10.72 12.99
N GLY A 113 3.89 10.24 13.00
CA GLY A 113 5.07 11.07 12.72
C GLY A 113 6.14 10.27 11.99
N SER A 114 6.55 10.74 10.81
CA SER A 114 7.66 10.11 10.08
C SER A 114 8.90 10.18 10.96
N ALA A 115 9.53 9.02 11.22
CA ALA A 115 10.85 8.97 11.83
C ALA A 115 11.80 9.89 11.06
N PRO A 116 12.60 10.74 11.73
CA PRO A 116 13.48 11.63 11.02
C PRO A 116 14.49 10.82 10.20
N THR A 117 14.64 11.15 8.91
CA THR A 117 15.73 10.60 8.09
C THR A 117 17.02 11.35 8.44
N PRO A 118 18.04 10.70 9.02
CA PRO A 118 19.30 11.35 9.34
C PRO A 118 20.08 11.66 8.05
N THR A 119 20.86 12.74 8.09
CA THR A 119 21.83 13.00 7.03
C THR A 119 22.99 12.02 7.09
N VAL A 120 23.75 11.91 5.99
CA VAL A 120 24.95 11.07 5.95
C VAL A 120 25.97 11.47 7.01
N ASP A 121 26.13 12.77 7.29
CA ASP A 121 27.00 13.28 8.37
C ASP A 121 26.55 12.80 9.76
N VAL A 122 25.24 12.87 10.04
CA VAL A 122 24.68 12.36 11.30
C VAL A 122 24.93 10.86 11.44
N LEU A 123 24.72 10.09 10.38
CA LEU A 123 25.01 8.65 10.39
C LEU A 123 26.51 8.37 10.64
N ALA A 124 27.42 9.11 9.99
CA ALA A 124 28.85 8.95 10.21
C ALA A 124 29.25 9.25 11.66
N ARG A 125 28.69 10.31 12.26
CA ARG A 125 28.95 10.69 13.65
C ARG A 125 28.38 9.67 14.66
N LEU A 126 27.20 9.12 14.36
CA LEU A 126 26.62 8.03 15.14
C LEU A 126 27.49 6.77 15.06
N ALA A 127 27.95 6.40 13.86
CA ALA A 127 28.84 5.25 13.65
C ALA A 127 30.17 5.42 14.41
N GLN A 128 30.78 6.60 14.28
CA GLN A 128 32.00 6.94 15.01
C GLN A 128 31.80 6.86 16.53
N ALA A 129 30.70 7.42 17.05
CA ALA A 129 30.38 7.33 18.46
C ALA A 129 30.24 5.87 18.92
N LEU A 130 29.59 5.02 18.12
CA LEU A 130 29.36 3.60 18.43
C LEU A 130 30.57 2.69 18.17
N ALA A 131 31.71 3.26 17.76
CA ALA A 131 32.88 2.51 17.30
C ALA A 131 32.51 1.45 16.25
N MET A 132 31.67 1.85 15.29
CA MET A 132 31.20 1.04 14.16
C MET A 132 31.70 1.68 12.85
N ASP A 133 31.96 0.85 11.84
CA ASP A 133 32.21 1.37 10.50
C ASP A 133 30.96 2.10 9.98
N ALA A 134 31.14 3.29 9.40
CA ALA A 134 30.03 4.07 8.86
C ALA A 134 29.28 3.34 7.75
N ARG A 135 29.99 2.51 6.96
CA ARG A 135 29.40 1.64 5.94
C ARG A 135 28.50 0.59 6.57
N ASP A 136 28.89 0.02 7.71
CA ASP A 136 28.10 -1.01 8.39
C ASP A 136 26.80 -0.41 8.97
N LEU A 137 26.89 0.77 9.60
CA LEU A 137 25.69 1.45 10.10
C LEU A 137 24.78 1.88 8.94
N PHE A 138 25.36 2.38 7.84
CA PHE A 138 24.61 2.75 6.65
C PHE A 138 23.93 1.54 6.01
N ALA A 139 24.64 0.41 5.85
CA ALA A 139 24.08 -0.82 5.33
C ALA A 139 22.97 -1.37 6.24
N ALA A 140 23.13 -1.26 7.57
CA ALA A 140 22.10 -1.64 8.53
C ALA A 140 20.87 -0.72 8.50
N ALA A 141 21.01 0.50 8.00
CA ALA A 141 19.93 1.49 7.86
C ALA A 141 19.24 1.44 6.50
N LEU A 142 19.64 0.53 5.61
CA LEU A 142 19.06 0.35 4.29
C LEU A 142 18.40 -1.01 4.16
N ARG A 143 17.38 -1.08 3.32
CA ARG A 143 16.78 -2.32 2.84
C ARG A 143 16.40 -2.21 1.37
N PRO A 144 16.19 -3.33 0.66
CA PRO A 144 15.59 -3.28 -0.67
C PRO A 144 14.24 -2.57 -0.61
N ALA A 145 13.98 -1.68 -1.58
CA ALA A 145 12.70 -1.02 -1.71
C ALA A 145 11.60 -2.04 -2.02
N GLY A 146 10.42 -1.80 -1.46
CA GLY A 146 9.23 -2.59 -1.79
C GLY A 146 8.89 -2.45 -3.27
N ARG A 147 8.40 -3.54 -3.88
CA ARG A 147 8.01 -3.54 -5.30
C ARG A 147 6.50 -3.50 -5.48
N HIS A 148 6.02 -2.55 -6.27
CA HIS A 148 4.66 -2.57 -6.80
C HIS A 148 4.63 -3.42 -8.08
N THR A 149 3.91 -4.53 -8.06
CA THR A 149 4.01 -5.59 -9.08
C THR A 149 2.67 -5.84 -9.75
N LEU A 150 2.63 -5.71 -11.06
CA LEU A 150 1.50 -6.13 -11.88
C LEU A 150 1.60 -7.62 -12.14
N LEU A 151 0.60 -8.40 -11.74
CA LEU A 151 0.47 -9.81 -12.10
C LEU A 151 -0.76 -10.02 -12.97
N VAL A 152 -0.56 -10.30 -14.25
CA VAL A 152 -1.63 -10.73 -15.15
C VAL A 152 -1.70 -12.24 -15.20
N VAL A 153 -2.88 -12.79 -14.93
CA VAL A 153 -3.14 -14.23 -14.88
C VAL A 153 -3.95 -14.63 -16.11
N GLU A 154 -3.42 -15.60 -16.88
CA GLU A 154 -4.01 -16.06 -18.14
C GLU A 154 -4.98 -17.24 -17.97
N ASP A 155 -4.84 -18.01 -16.89
CA ASP A 155 -5.68 -19.16 -16.54
C ASP A 155 -5.79 -19.34 -15.02
N HIS A 156 -6.68 -20.22 -14.57
CA HIS A 156 -6.95 -20.44 -13.15
C HIS A 156 -6.39 -21.78 -12.64
N GLU A 157 -5.40 -22.38 -13.31
CA GLU A 157 -4.84 -23.66 -12.87
C GLU A 157 -4.13 -23.55 -11.52
N ARG A 158 -3.62 -22.36 -11.20
CA ARG A 158 -2.92 -22.08 -9.96
C ARG A 158 -3.41 -20.75 -9.38
N SER A 159 -3.43 -20.66 -8.05
CA SER A 159 -3.85 -19.43 -7.39
C SER A 159 -2.85 -18.30 -7.66
N PRO A 160 -3.31 -17.03 -7.77
CA PRO A 160 -2.40 -15.90 -7.93
C PRO A 160 -1.39 -15.77 -6.76
N LEU A 161 -1.78 -16.19 -5.55
CA LEU A 161 -0.89 -16.27 -4.39
C LEU A 161 0.28 -17.20 -4.63
N ASP A 162 0.02 -18.37 -5.21
CA ASP A 162 1.08 -19.36 -5.45
C ASP A 162 1.98 -18.95 -6.61
N HIS A 163 1.47 -18.23 -7.61
CA HIS A 163 2.30 -17.57 -8.60
C HIS A 163 3.21 -16.52 -7.97
N ALA A 164 2.67 -15.65 -7.11
CA ALA A 164 3.44 -14.61 -6.43
C ALA A 164 4.55 -15.21 -5.56
N ARG A 165 4.29 -16.31 -4.84
CA ARG A 165 5.30 -17.03 -4.05
C ARG A 165 6.41 -17.64 -4.90
N ALA A 166 6.03 -18.31 -6.00
CA ALA A 166 7.01 -18.86 -6.91
C ALA A 166 7.85 -17.74 -7.55
N ALA A 167 7.26 -16.57 -7.75
CA ALA A 167 7.93 -15.42 -8.30
C ALA A 167 8.89 -14.72 -7.30
N ALA A 168 8.51 -14.65 -6.02
CA ALA A 168 9.25 -13.95 -4.97
C ALA A 168 9.56 -14.86 -3.77
N PRO A 169 10.49 -15.84 -3.92
CA PRO A 169 10.77 -16.85 -2.90
C PRO A 169 11.43 -16.29 -1.63
N THR A 170 11.96 -15.07 -1.68
CA THR A 170 12.58 -14.38 -0.52
C THR A 170 11.56 -13.83 0.47
N VAL A 171 10.29 -13.74 0.08
CA VAL A 171 9.21 -13.23 0.94
C VAL A 171 8.65 -14.35 1.81
N GLY A 172 8.92 -14.28 3.11
CA GLY A 172 8.58 -15.33 4.07
C GLY A 172 7.18 -15.26 4.68
N THR A 173 6.44 -14.15 4.52
CA THR A 173 5.08 -13.99 5.07
C THR A 173 4.18 -13.34 4.03
N TRP A 174 2.99 -13.92 3.81
CA TRP A 174 2.07 -13.48 2.76
C TRP A 174 0.69 -13.13 3.32
N VAL A 175 0.13 -12.02 2.83
CA VAL A 175 -1.22 -11.56 3.08
C VAL A 175 -1.99 -11.57 1.75
N TRP A 176 -3.20 -12.12 1.78
CA TRP A 176 -4.03 -12.31 0.60
C TRP A 176 -5.36 -11.56 0.74
N ALA A 177 -5.63 -10.65 -0.20
CA ALA A 177 -6.91 -9.99 -0.39
C ALA A 177 -7.59 -10.56 -1.64
N GLY A 178 -8.57 -11.44 -1.45
CA GLY A 178 -9.31 -12.08 -2.52
C GLY A 178 -10.65 -12.65 -2.04
N THR A 179 -11.70 -12.49 -2.85
CA THR A 179 -13.06 -12.93 -2.53
C THR A 179 -13.17 -14.46 -2.56
N SER A 180 -14.15 -14.94 -1.80
CA SER A 180 -14.14 -16.22 -1.09
C SER A 180 -14.08 -17.51 -1.93
N ARG A 181 -14.01 -17.46 -3.26
CA ARG A 181 -13.95 -18.67 -4.11
C ARG A 181 -12.56 -19.32 -4.15
N ALA A 182 -11.50 -18.58 -3.83
CA ALA A 182 -10.14 -19.11 -3.65
C ALA A 182 -9.72 -19.29 -2.18
N LEU A 183 -10.56 -18.86 -1.22
CA LEU A 183 -10.22 -18.86 0.21
C LEU A 183 -10.29 -20.23 0.89
N THR A 184 -10.85 -21.25 0.24
CA THR A 184 -11.08 -22.55 0.89
C THR A 184 -9.83 -23.44 1.01
N THR A 185 -8.69 -23.06 0.42
CA THR A 185 -7.44 -23.87 0.49
C THR A 185 -6.20 -23.09 0.92
N ALA A 186 -6.26 -21.76 1.08
CA ALA A 186 -5.08 -20.91 1.35
C ALA A 186 -4.64 -20.88 2.83
N SER A 187 -5.50 -21.27 3.79
CA SER A 187 -5.21 -21.20 5.23
C SER A 187 -4.20 -22.24 5.75
N ALA A 188 -3.60 -23.06 4.89
CA ALA A 188 -2.81 -24.20 5.33
C ALA A 188 -1.34 -23.90 5.69
N ARG A 189 -0.77 -22.71 5.41
CA ARG A 189 0.66 -22.43 5.69
C ARG A 189 0.98 -20.94 5.89
N GLY A 190 0.88 -20.42 7.12
CA GLY A 190 1.46 -19.12 7.47
C GLY A 190 0.91 -17.92 6.70
N ASN A 191 -0.39 -17.93 6.39
CA ASN A 191 -1.04 -16.94 5.54
C ASN A 191 -2.16 -16.23 6.26
N HIS A 192 -2.25 -14.93 6.05
CA HIS A 192 -3.37 -14.13 6.49
C HIS A 192 -4.25 -13.81 5.29
N SER A 193 -5.56 -13.97 5.46
CA SER A 193 -6.53 -13.44 4.51
C SER A 193 -7.12 -12.16 5.07
N ILE A 194 -7.28 -11.17 4.21
CA ILE A 194 -7.90 -9.89 4.53
C ILE A 194 -9.06 -9.64 3.56
N ASN A 195 -10.07 -8.90 3.99
CA ASN A 195 -11.19 -8.53 3.13
C ASN A 195 -11.22 -7.01 2.95
N LEU A 196 -10.91 -6.55 1.75
CA LEU A 196 -10.93 -5.12 1.45
C LEU A 196 -12.32 -4.59 1.08
N ARG A 197 -13.26 -5.48 0.75
CA ARG A 197 -14.62 -5.16 0.30
C ARG A 197 -15.67 -5.68 1.28
N ARG A 198 -15.51 -5.36 2.57
CA ARG A 198 -16.48 -5.72 3.62
C ARG A 198 -17.88 -5.17 3.34
N ASN A 199 -17.96 -4.03 2.65
CA ASN A 199 -19.21 -3.46 2.17
C ASN A 199 -19.37 -3.86 0.69
N ALA A 200 -20.36 -4.70 0.40
CA ALA A 200 -20.64 -5.24 -0.94
C ALA A 200 -21.17 -4.20 -1.94
N ASN A 201 -20.82 -2.92 -1.77
CA ASN A 201 -21.25 -1.86 -2.67
C ASN A 201 -20.69 -2.09 -4.07
N GLU A 202 -21.53 -1.83 -5.07
CA GLU A 202 -21.18 -1.91 -6.48
C GLU A 202 -20.10 -0.89 -6.86
N ALA A 203 -20.04 0.27 -6.19
CA ALA A 203 -19.03 1.29 -6.44
C ALA A 203 -17.65 0.92 -5.89
N TYR A 204 -16.61 1.15 -6.70
CA TYR A 204 -15.22 1.08 -6.26
C TYR A 204 -14.79 2.42 -5.66
N GLU A 205 -14.62 2.45 -4.33
CA GLU A 205 -14.26 3.67 -3.60
C GLU A 205 -12.84 3.57 -3.03
N PRO A 206 -11.83 4.22 -3.65
CA PRO A 206 -10.43 4.17 -3.22
C PRO A 206 -10.19 4.44 -1.73
N ALA A 207 -10.89 5.43 -1.18
CA ALA A 207 -10.77 5.80 0.23
C ALA A 207 -11.26 4.70 1.17
N VAL A 208 -12.34 4.01 0.81
CA VAL A 208 -12.88 2.87 1.57
C VAL A 208 -11.93 1.68 1.50
N ILE A 209 -11.39 1.36 0.31
CA ILE A 209 -10.41 0.29 0.15
C ILE A 209 -9.16 0.55 0.99
N ALA A 210 -8.62 1.77 0.97
CA ALA A 210 -7.46 2.16 1.77
C ALA A 210 -7.73 2.10 3.29
N ALA A 211 -8.95 2.45 3.72
CA ALA A 211 -9.37 2.33 5.12
C ALA A 211 -9.50 0.86 5.54
N SER A 212 -10.12 0.02 4.71
CA SER A 212 -10.23 -1.43 4.95
C SER A 212 -8.85 -2.07 5.06
N LEU A 213 -7.92 -1.77 4.14
CA LEU A 213 -6.55 -2.29 4.20
C LEU A 213 -5.88 -1.97 5.52
N ARG A 214 -5.99 -0.71 5.96
CA ARG A 214 -5.40 -0.27 7.22
C ARG A 214 -5.99 -1.02 8.42
N HIS A 215 -7.32 -1.15 8.45
CA HIS A 215 -8.01 -1.87 9.52
C HIS A 215 -7.60 -3.35 9.59
N GLU A 216 -7.56 -4.03 8.44
CA GLU A 216 -7.16 -5.42 8.34
C GLU A 216 -5.71 -5.64 8.77
N LEU A 217 -4.78 -4.80 8.29
CA LEU A 217 -3.38 -4.88 8.68
C LEU A 217 -3.16 -4.57 10.16
N GLN A 218 -3.89 -3.60 10.72
CA GLN A 218 -3.85 -3.31 12.17
C GLN A 218 -4.24 -4.52 13.01
N ALA A 219 -5.25 -5.29 12.59
CA ALA A 219 -5.65 -6.51 13.28
C ALA A 219 -4.54 -7.58 13.28
N LEU A 220 -3.68 -7.58 12.26
CA LEU A 220 -2.54 -8.50 12.11
C LEU A 220 -1.21 -7.94 12.67
N GLY A 221 -1.22 -6.76 13.27
CA GLY A 221 -0.01 -6.01 13.58
C GLY A 221 0.98 -6.73 14.51
N SER A 222 0.48 -7.48 15.50
CA SER A 222 1.33 -8.28 16.41
C SER A 222 2.03 -9.44 15.71
N GLU A 223 1.43 -9.97 14.65
CA GLU A 223 1.95 -11.11 13.88
C GLU A 223 2.93 -10.66 12.79
N LEU A 224 2.66 -9.51 12.17
CA LEU A 224 3.41 -8.97 11.04
C LEU A 224 4.51 -7.96 11.41
N GLY A 225 4.47 -7.40 12.62
CA GLY A 225 5.41 -6.36 13.06
C GLY A 225 6.88 -6.78 12.92
N GLY A 226 7.69 -5.93 12.29
CA GLY A 226 9.10 -6.17 12.02
C GLY A 226 9.40 -7.16 10.87
N ARG A 227 8.37 -7.69 10.20
CA ARG A 227 8.54 -8.66 9.10
C ARG A 227 8.54 -7.98 7.73
N GLN A 228 9.14 -8.67 6.77
CA GLN A 228 8.93 -8.43 5.35
C GLN A 228 7.70 -9.21 4.89
N VAL A 229 6.74 -8.52 4.30
CA VAL A 229 5.43 -9.05 3.94
C VAL A 229 5.21 -8.91 2.44
N GLY A 230 4.71 -9.97 1.83
CA GLY A 230 4.13 -9.96 0.49
C GLY A 230 2.62 -9.78 0.60
N LEU A 231 2.04 -8.86 -0.15
CA LEU A 231 0.61 -8.63 -0.22
C LEU A 231 0.15 -8.94 -1.63
N VAL A 232 -0.91 -9.72 -1.77
CA VAL A 232 -1.51 -10.04 -3.07
C VAL A 232 -2.96 -9.61 -3.08
N PHE A 233 -3.31 -8.79 -4.06
CA PHE A 233 -4.61 -8.16 -4.23
C PHE A 233 -5.28 -8.70 -5.48
N ALA A 234 -6.08 -9.75 -5.31
CA ALA A 234 -6.83 -10.41 -6.39
C ALA A 234 -8.30 -10.03 -6.45
N ASP A 235 -8.76 -9.21 -5.51
CA ASP A 235 -10.09 -8.61 -5.59
C ASP A 235 -10.23 -7.61 -6.73
N THR A 236 -9.13 -7.03 -7.22
CA THR A 236 -9.17 -5.95 -8.20
C THR A 236 -9.72 -6.41 -9.56
N SER A 237 -9.30 -7.58 -10.04
CA SER A 237 -9.77 -8.16 -11.32
C SER A 237 -11.22 -8.61 -11.30
N ALA A 238 -11.64 -9.25 -10.21
CA ALA A 238 -12.99 -9.80 -10.05
C ALA A 238 -14.05 -8.70 -10.10
N VAL A 239 -13.68 -7.47 -9.77
CA VAL A 239 -14.57 -6.32 -9.67
C VAL A 239 -14.54 -5.49 -10.95
N MET A 240 -13.39 -5.41 -11.61
CA MET A 240 -13.20 -4.66 -12.85
C MET A 240 -14.22 -5.05 -13.95
N SER A 241 -14.63 -6.31 -14.02
CA SER A 241 -15.64 -6.78 -14.99
C SER A 241 -17.09 -6.44 -14.60
N THR A 242 -17.31 -5.98 -13.37
CA THR A 242 -18.64 -5.68 -12.81
C THR A 242 -18.89 -4.19 -12.54
N LEU A 243 -17.88 -3.33 -12.72
CA LEU A 243 -18.00 -1.89 -12.49
C LEU A 243 -18.51 -1.17 -13.74
N ASP A 244 -19.31 -0.12 -13.50
CA ASP A 244 -19.71 0.83 -14.55
C ASP A 244 -18.52 1.63 -15.09
N ASP A 245 -17.55 1.96 -14.21
CA ASP A 245 -16.31 2.66 -14.57
C ASP A 245 -15.06 1.92 -14.05
N PRO A 246 -14.48 1.01 -14.86
CA PRO A 246 -13.21 0.35 -14.52
C PRO A 246 -12.02 1.32 -14.53
N GLY A 247 -12.15 2.52 -15.11
CA GLY A 247 -11.11 3.54 -15.13
C GLY A 247 -10.74 4.06 -13.75
N THR A 248 -11.70 4.04 -12.81
CA THR A 248 -11.46 4.40 -11.40
C THR A 248 -10.45 3.45 -10.73
N ILE A 249 -10.48 2.14 -11.05
CA ILE A 249 -9.47 1.19 -10.55
C ILE A 249 -8.09 1.53 -11.09
N ILE A 250 -7.98 1.68 -12.41
CA ILE A 250 -6.71 1.93 -13.09
C ILE A 250 -6.07 3.23 -12.58
N SER A 251 -6.89 4.28 -12.41
CA SER A 251 -6.44 5.56 -11.85
C SER A 251 -5.92 5.40 -10.43
N PHE A 252 -6.55 4.55 -9.61
CA PHE A 252 -6.13 4.33 -8.23
C PHE A 252 -4.78 3.61 -8.11
N GLU A 253 -4.42 2.76 -9.07
CA GLU A 253 -3.15 2.01 -9.08
C GLU A 253 -1.92 2.92 -9.00
N HIS A 254 -1.98 4.12 -9.56
CA HIS A 254 -0.91 5.13 -9.47
C HIS A 254 -0.59 5.55 -8.02
N SER A 255 -1.57 5.45 -7.12
CA SER A 255 -1.40 5.75 -5.69
C SER A 255 -1.29 4.51 -4.81
N TRP A 256 -1.62 3.33 -5.34
CA TRP A 256 -1.80 2.11 -4.56
C TRP A 256 -0.53 1.66 -3.86
N GLY A 257 0.62 1.70 -4.54
CA GLY A 257 1.92 1.41 -3.95
C GLY A 257 2.18 2.22 -2.67
N HIS A 258 1.87 3.52 -2.69
CA HIS A 258 2.02 4.39 -1.52
C HIS A 258 1.04 4.03 -0.40
N VAL A 259 -0.22 3.73 -0.74
CA VAL A 259 -1.25 3.30 0.22
C VAL A 259 -0.80 2.05 0.98
N VAL A 260 -0.31 1.03 0.25
CA VAL A 260 0.18 -0.22 0.84
C VAL A 260 1.41 -0.01 1.70
N SER A 261 2.41 0.76 1.24
CA SER A 261 3.61 1.07 2.02
C SER A 261 3.26 1.81 3.32
N ARG A 262 2.33 2.77 3.30
CA ARG A 262 1.88 3.48 4.51
C ARG A 262 1.15 2.54 5.47
N ALA A 263 0.25 1.72 4.97
CA ALA A 263 -0.55 0.82 5.81
C ALA A 263 0.34 -0.23 6.50
N THR A 264 1.28 -0.82 5.77
CA THR A 264 2.24 -1.79 6.33
C THR A 264 3.24 -1.14 7.29
N ALA A 265 3.75 0.06 6.97
CA ALA A 265 4.63 0.79 7.87
C ALA A 265 3.95 1.14 9.21
N SER A 266 2.64 1.42 9.20
CA SER A 266 1.88 1.78 10.41
C SER A 266 1.80 0.66 11.45
N ILE A 267 2.01 -0.60 11.03
CA ILE A 267 2.08 -1.77 11.92
C ILE A 267 3.54 -2.24 12.14
N GLY A 268 4.52 -1.43 11.74
CA GLY A 268 5.94 -1.75 11.84
C GLY A 268 6.41 -2.86 10.90
N ALA A 269 5.63 -3.21 9.88
CA ALA A 269 6.00 -4.17 8.83
C ALA A 269 6.57 -3.46 7.60
N HIS A 270 7.11 -4.23 6.66
CA HIS A 270 7.57 -3.74 5.37
C HIS A 270 6.89 -4.50 4.22
N ALA A 271 6.24 -3.78 3.31
CA ALA A 271 5.72 -4.33 2.06
C ALA A 271 6.87 -4.62 1.08
N ALA A 272 7.50 -5.79 1.20
CA ALA A 272 8.58 -6.20 0.30
C ALA A 272 8.06 -6.46 -1.12
N CYS A 273 6.82 -6.95 -1.23
CA CYS A 273 6.16 -7.20 -2.50
C CYS A 273 4.68 -6.84 -2.38
N ASN A 274 4.19 -5.94 -3.22
CA ASN A 274 2.79 -5.57 -3.37
C ASN A 274 2.34 -6.01 -4.76
N VAL A 275 1.49 -7.04 -4.86
CA VAL A 275 1.10 -7.66 -6.12
C VAL A 275 -0.37 -7.35 -6.43
N CYS A 276 -0.61 -6.55 -7.46
CA CYS A 276 -1.94 -6.31 -8.01
C CYS A 276 -2.23 -7.36 -9.08
N VAL A 277 -3.33 -8.09 -8.92
CA VAL A 277 -3.67 -9.21 -9.80
C VAL A 277 -4.78 -8.81 -10.75
N TYR A 278 -4.56 -9.08 -12.03
CA TYR A 278 -5.49 -8.84 -13.12
C TYR A 278 -5.72 -10.14 -13.91
N GLU A 279 -6.98 -10.48 -14.18
CA GLU A 279 -7.29 -11.57 -15.09
C GLU A 279 -7.22 -11.06 -16.52
N LEU A 280 -6.55 -11.82 -17.41
CA LEU A 280 -6.44 -11.44 -18.81
C LEU A 280 -7.83 -11.31 -19.48
N SER A 281 -8.78 -12.15 -19.10
CA SER A 281 -10.18 -12.08 -19.54
C SER A 281 -10.85 -10.77 -19.15
N ALA A 282 -10.64 -10.29 -17.92
CA ALA A 282 -11.17 -9.03 -17.44
C ALA A 282 -10.56 -7.84 -18.19
N LEU A 283 -9.24 -7.85 -18.40
CA LEU A 283 -8.56 -6.81 -19.19
C LEU A 283 -9.08 -6.74 -20.62
N ARG A 284 -9.31 -7.90 -21.27
CA ARG A 284 -9.88 -7.98 -22.64
C ARG A 284 -11.30 -7.43 -22.75
N ALA A 285 -12.06 -7.46 -21.66
CA ALA A 285 -13.44 -7.00 -21.64
C ALA A 285 -13.56 -5.47 -21.50
N LEU A 286 -12.45 -4.77 -21.25
CA LEU A 286 -12.44 -3.31 -21.13
C LEU A 286 -12.73 -2.62 -22.49
N PRO A 287 -13.29 -1.40 -22.49
CA PRO A 287 -13.50 -0.62 -23.71
C PRO A 287 -12.22 -0.31 -24.49
N ASP A 288 -11.12 -0.05 -23.78
CA ASP A 288 -9.77 0.11 -24.33
C ASP A 288 -8.78 -0.81 -23.60
N PRO A 289 -8.70 -2.10 -23.98
CA PRO A 289 -7.91 -3.09 -23.26
C PRO A 289 -6.39 -2.80 -23.35
N VAL A 290 -5.93 -2.26 -24.48
CA VAL A 290 -4.52 -1.95 -24.70
C VAL A 290 -4.12 -0.72 -23.89
N GLY A 291 -4.88 0.38 -23.99
CA GLY A 291 -4.59 1.60 -23.24
C GLY A 291 -4.60 1.38 -21.73
N ALA A 292 -5.63 0.69 -21.22
CA ALA A 292 -5.73 0.31 -19.81
C ALA A 292 -4.52 -0.50 -19.34
N THR A 293 -4.12 -1.51 -20.12
CA THR A 293 -2.98 -2.37 -19.76
C THR A 293 -1.66 -1.62 -19.81
N LEU A 294 -1.48 -0.70 -20.77
CA LEU A 294 -0.29 0.16 -20.81
C LEU A 294 -0.23 1.08 -19.59
N ASP A 295 -1.36 1.59 -19.12
CA ASP A 295 -1.40 2.42 -17.91
C ASP A 295 -1.08 1.60 -16.65
N LEU A 296 -1.62 0.39 -16.55
CA LEU A 296 -1.22 -0.56 -15.50
C LEU A 296 0.28 -0.86 -15.55
N ILE A 297 0.84 -1.13 -16.73
CA ILE A 297 2.28 -1.39 -16.85
C ILE A 297 3.12 -0.20 -16.38
N ARG A 298 2.67 1.04 -16.62
CA ARG A 298 3.37 2.26 -16.20
C ARG A 298 3.27 2.53 -14.69
N SER A 299 2.20 2.12 -14.04
CA SER A 299 1.99 2.35 -12.60
C SER A 299 2.68 1.30 -11.70
N HIS A 300 3.31 0.27 -12.29
CA HIS A 300 3.97 -0.81 -11.56
C HIS A 300 5.48 -0.86 -11.81
N ASP A 301 6.24 -1.15 -10.76
CA ASP A 301 7.70 -1.28 -10.79
C ASP A 301 8.14 -2.61 -11.44
N SER A 302 7.28 -3.64 -11.40
CA SER A 302 7.57 -4.99 -11.91
C SER A 302 6.36 -5.59 -12.61
N ILE A 303 6.58 -6.30 -13.72
CA ILE A 303 5.52 -6.89 -14.55
C ILE A 303 5.66 -8.40 -14.63
N TRP A 304 4.59 -9.12 -14.29
CA TRP A 304 4.51 -10.58 -14.32
C TRP A 304 3.31 -11.03 -15.16
N SER A 305 3.52 -12.04 -16.01
CA SER A 305 2.49 -12.78 -16.75
C SER A 305 2.52 -14.22 -16.28
N ALA A 306 1.40 -14.74 -15.80
CA ALA A 306 1.27 -16.08 -15.28
C ALA A 306 0.39 -16.96 -16.17
N ARG A 307 0.88 -18.16 -16.47
CA ARG A 307 0.14 -19.21 -17.19
C ARG A 307 0.57 -20.58 -16.68
N HIS A 308 -0.38 -21.45 -16.35
CA HIS A 308 -0.16 -22.77 -15.77
C HIS A 308 0.66 -22.69 -14.48
N THR A 309 1.91 -23.17 -14.51
CA THR A 309 2.85 -23.13 -13.39
C THR A 309 3.96 -22.10 -13.57
N THR A 310 3.99 -21.41 -14.72
CA THR A 310 5.08 -20.53 -15.13
C THR A 310 4.71 -19.07 -14.91
N VAL A 311 5.70 -18.29 -14.48
CA VAL A 311 5.61 -16.82 -14.41
C VAL A 311 6.69 -16.24 -15.30
N THR A 312 6.30 -15.55 -16.37
CA THR A 312 7.17 -14.76 -17.24
C THR A 312 7.22 -13.33 -16.70
N ARG A 313 8.40 -12.72 -16.63
CA ARG A 313 8.61 -11.44 -15.92
C ARG A 313 9.16 -10.35 -16.83
N ALA A 314 9.18 -9.12 -16.33
CA ALA A 314 9.76 -7.93 -16.97
C ALA A 314 9.26 -7.74 -18.42
N GLY A 315 10.13 -7.32 -19.34
CA GLY A 315 9.81 -7.08 -20.75
C GLY A 315 9.14 -8.29 -21.43
N PRO A 316 9.63 -9.53 -21.26
CA PRO A 316 8.97 -10.72 -21.77
C PRO A 316 7.55 -10.92 -21.22
N GLY A 317 7.33 -10.61 -19.93
CA GLY A 317 6.01 -10.64 -19.30
C GLY A 317 5.07 -9.60 -19.91
N ALA A 318 5.51 -8.34 -19.99
CA ALA A 318 4.75 -7.25 -20.60
C ALA A 318 4.42 -7.53 -22.07
N ARG A 319 5.39 -8.02 -22.85
CA ARG A 319 5.20 -8.43 -24.26
C ARG A 319 4.12 -9.50 -24.37
N ARG A 320 4.22 -10.54 -23.54
CA ARG A 320 3.25 -11.65 -23.53
C ARG A 320 1.84 -11.15 -23.25
N ILE A 321 1.67 -10.26 -22.27
CA ILE A 321 0.38 -9.64 -21.95
C ILE A 321 -0.16 -8.86 -23.15
N LEU A 322 0.62 -7.93 -23.71
CA LEU A 322 0.17 -7.08 -24.81
C LEU A 322 -0.13 -7.86 -26.09
N GLU A 323 0.63 -8.92 -26.40
CA GLU A 323 0.36 -9.81 -27.54
C GLU A 323 -1.02 -10.49 -27.42
N GLN A 324 -1.48 -10.77 -26.20
CA GLN A 324 -2.80 -11.34 -25.93
C GLN A 324 -3.95 -10.33 -26.06
N LEU A 325 -3.66 -9.03 -26.16
CA LEU A 325 -4.65 -7.95 -26.24
C LEU A 325 -4.78 -7.37 -27.66
N ARG A 326 -4.38 -8.15 -28.67
CA ARG A 326 -4.44 -7.74 -30.08
C ARG A 326 -5.85 -7.25 -30.47
N PRO A 327 -5.99 -6.01 -30.97
CA PRO A 327 -7.25 -5.52 -31.51
C PRO A 327 -7.73 -6.34 -32.71
N SER A 328 -9.06 -6.50 -32.80
CA SER A 328 -9.72 -7.11 -33.95
C SER A 328 -9.38 -6.35 -35.24
N GLY A 329 -9.05 -7.07 -36.31
CA GLY A 329 -8.71 -6.48 -37.61
C GLY A 329 -7.22 -6.16 -37.82
N ILE A 330 -6.37 -6.28 -36.79
CA ILE A 330 -4.92 -6.12 -36.93
C ILE A 330 -4.25 -7.49 -37.18
N ALA A 331 -3.39 -7.58 -38.19
CA ALA A 331 -2.65 -8.79 -38.48
C ALA A 331 -1.71 -9.17 -37.32
N ALA A 332 -1.53 -10.46 -37.03
CA ALA A 332 -0.70 -10.90 -35.90
C ALA A 332 0.78 -10.48 -36.04
N THR A 333 1.29 -10.37 -37.26
CA THR A 333 2.65 -9.87 -37.54
C THR A 333 2.76 -8.38 -37.24
N GLU A 334 1.83 -7.58 -37.75
CA GLU A 334 1.74 -6.13 -37.51
C GLU A 334 1.59 -5.80 -36.02
N TRP A 335 0.75 -6.56 -35.31
CA TRP A 335 0.58 -6.37 -33.87
C TRP A 335 1.86 -6.67 -33.10
N ARG A 336 2.57 -7.76 -33.41
CA ARG A 336 3.86 -8.09 -32.75
C ARG A 336 4.90 -6.98 -32.96
N THR A 337 4.95 -6.39 -34.15
CA THR A 337 5.82 -5.22 -34.41
C THR A 337 5.40 -4.02 -33.56
N THR A 338 4.10 -3.78 -33.41
CA THR A 338 3.58 -2.70 -32.56
C THR A 338 3.86 -2.93 -31.08
N VAL A 339 3.67 -4.15 -30.56
CA VAL A 339 4.05 -4.52 -29.20
C VAL A 339 5.56 -4.34 -28.98
N GLY A 340 6.39 -4.70 -29.97
CA GLY A 340 7.83 -4.43 -29.92
C GLY A 340 8.13 -2.96 -29.62
N ARG A 341 7.56 -2.05 -30.42
CA ARG A 341 7.71 -0.60 -30.22
C ARG A 341 7.19 -0.13 -28.87
N LEU A 342 6.03 -0.62 -28.44
CA LEU A 342 5.47 -0.25 -27.13
C LEU A 342 6.37 -0.67 -25.96
N ILE A 343 6.98 -1.86 -26.03
CA ILE A 343 7.93 -2.31 -24.99
C ILE A 343 9.18 -1.45 -24.98
N ASP A 344 9.71 -1.12 -26.17
CA ASP A 344 10.88 -0.24 -26.30
C ASP A 344 10.59 1.16 -25.74
N ASP A 345 9.42 1.72 -26.04
CA ASP A 345 8.97 3.04 -25.56
C ASP A 345 8.77 3.07 -24.02
N LEU A 346 8.35 1.95 -23.44
CA LEU A 346 8.21 1.82 -21.98
C LEU A 346 9.56 1.68 -21.26
N ALA A 347 10.66 1.51 -21.99
CA ALA A 347 12.00 1.27 -21.46
C ALA A 347 12.06 0.11 -20.45
N ILE A 348 11.18 -0.88 -20.59
CA ILE A 348 11.18 -2.08 -19.75
C ILE A 348 12.29 -2.99 -20.25
N ALA A 349 13.20 -3.38 -19.37
CA ALA A 349 14.29 -4.26 -19.77
C ALA A 349 13.79 -5.61 -20.33
N ALA A 350 14.49 -6.06 -21.38
CA ALA A 350 14.29 -7.34 -22.05
C ALA A 350 14.58 -8.55 -21.15
#